data_AF-A0A6J5X921-F1
#
_entry.id   AF-A0A6J5X921-F1
#
_cell.length_a   1.000
_cell.length_b   1.000
_cell.length_c   1.000
_cell.angle_alpha   90.00
_cell.angle_beta   90.00
_cell.angle_gamma   90.00
#
_symmetry.space_group_name_H-M   'P 1'
#
loop_
_entity.id
_entity.type
_entity.pdbx_description
1 polymer ?
#
loop_
_entity_poly.entity_id
_entity_poly.type
_entity_poly.pdbx_seq_one_letter_code
_entity_poly.pdbx_strand_id
1 'polypeptide(L)'
;MDQLGLITSEKRDSFNFLVYASSLQDFKEVVEADGSFTMNKLEIFNGGSPLVVNQPDDAAEVGRALANSCRNAGGVLIDAHIGEHLSNELFSRVEQRSSRHAKEITGANTVLLRSRLMDWIGLIEIGFKVLDWAGLD
;
A
#
# COMPACT_ATOMS: atom_id res chain seq x y z
N MET A 1 -2.25 -14.53 10.43
CA MET A 1 -0.91 -14.87 10.96
C MET A 1 -0.99 -15.12 12.46
N ASP A 2 -1.53 -14.17 13.21
CA ASP A 2 -1.73 -14.28 14.67
C ASP A 2 -2.79 -15.32 15.08
N GLN A 3 -3.98 -15.26 14.48
CA GLN A 3 -5.04 -16.28 14.68
C GLN A 3 -4.63 -17.73 14.32
N LEU A 4 -3.50 -17.91 13.63
CA LEU A 4 -2.95 -19.20 13.24
C LEU A 4 -1.68 -19.56 14.03
N GLY A 5 -1.31 -18.76 15.04
CA GLY A 5 -0.17 -18.99 15.91
C GLY A 5 1.20 -18.82 15.26
N LEU A 6 1.27 -18.23 14.07
CA LEU A 6 2.53 -18.07 13.32
C LEU A 6 3.34 -16.83 13.76
N ILE A 7 2.66 -15.82 14.29
CA ILE A 7 3.26 -14.64 14.94
C ILE A 7 2.41 -14.30 16.16
N THR A 8 2.96 -13.61 17.15
CA THR A 8 2.18 -13.07 18.28
C THR A 8 1.52 -11.74 17.91
N SER A 9 0.42 -11.39 18.58
CA SER A 9 -0.24 -10.08 18.43
C SER A 9 0.73 -8.93 18.70
N GLU A 10 1.55 -9.00 19.76
CA GLU A 10 2.55 -7.98 20.05
C GLU A 10 3.60 -7.81 18.93
N LYS A 11 4.02 -8.92 18.30
CA LYS A 11 4.97 -8.88 17.19
C LYS A 11 4.34 -8.29 15.93
N ARG A 12 3.05 -8.51 15.72
CA ARG A 12 2.27 -7.88 14.65
C ARG A 12 2.11 -6.38 14.90
N ASP A 13 1.68 -6.00 16.10
CA ASP A 13 1.31 -4.62 16.46
C ASP A 13 2.54 -3.70 16.60
N SER A 14 3.71 -4.27 16.90
CA SER A 14 4.98 -3.53 16.92
C SER A 14 5.52 -3.20 15.52
N PHE A 15 4.97 -3.78 14.46
CA PHE A 15 5.38 -3.45 13.09
C PHE A 15 4.58 -2.27 12.55
N ASN A 16 5.27 -1.23 12.09
CA ASN A 16 4.64 -0.10 11.41
C ASN A 16 5.37 0.16 10.10
N PHE A 17 4.61 0.30 9.00
CA PHE A 17 5.16 0.88 7.79
C PHE A 17 5.41 2.37 8.04
N LEU A 18 6.62 2.85 7.75
CA LEU A 18 6.98 4.27 7.83
C LEU A 18 6.40 5.05 6.63
N VAL A 19 5.11 4.86 6.37
CA VAL A 19 4.39 5.43 5.24
C VAL A 19 3.25 6.28 5.79
N TYR A 20 3.27 7.57 5.48
CA TYR A 20 2.21 8.50 5.83
C TYR A 20 1.46 8.91 4.57
N ALA A 21 0.17 8.63 4.53
CA ALA A 21 -0.73 9.12 3.50
C ALA A 21 -1.28 10.48 3.93
N SER A 22 -0.61 11.57 3.51
CA SER A 22 -1.05 12.93 3.84
C SER A 22 -2.35 13.29 3.12
N SER A 23 -3.26 13.97 3.81
CA SER A 23 -4.35 14.66 3.14
C SER A 23 -3.84 15.90 2.38
N LEU A 24 -4.68 16.43 1.50
CA LEU A 24 -4.40 17.71 0.83
C LEU A 24 -4.15 18.84 1.83
N GLN A 25 -4.91 18.83 2.92
CA GLN A 25 -4.85 19.84 3.96
C GLN A 25 -3.54 19.72 4.75
N ASP A 26 -3.17 18.51 5.16
CA ASP A 26 -1.90 18.26 5.87
C ASP A 26 -0.71 18.72 5.04
N PHE A 27 -0.72 18.40 3.74
CA PHE A 27 0.33 18.84 2.83
C PHE A 27 0.40 20.37 2.72
N LYS A 28 -0.76 21.02 2.60
CA LYS A 28 -0.85 22.48 2.49
C LYS A 28 -0.33 23.18 3.75
N GLU A 29 -0.76 22.74 4.92
CA GLU A 29 -0.37 23.34 6.20
C GLU A 29 1.15 23.29 6.41
N VAL A 30 1.79 22.16 6.09
CA VAL A 30 3.25 22.01 6.21
C VAL A 30 4.00 22.97 5.29
N VAL A 31 3.57 23.08 4.03
CA VAL A 31 4.23 23.96 3.05
C VAL A 31 4.06 25.44 3.41
N GLU A 32 2.87 25.83 3.87
CA GLU A 32 2.59 27.20 4.30
C GLU A 32 3.33 27.58 5.60
N ALA A 33 3.44 26.63 6.54
CA ALA A 33 4.16 26.84 7.80
C ALA A 33 5.69 26.98 7.60
N ASP A 34 6.27 26.23 6.66
CA ASP A 34 7.69 26.35 6.32
C ASP A 34 8.01 27.72 5.70
N GLY A 35 7.11 28.25 4.86
CA GLY A 35 7.23 29.59 4.28
C GLY A 35 8.34 29.77 3.23
N SER A 36 9.18 28.77 2.99
CA SER A 36 10.26 28.83 1.98
C SER A 36 9.76 28.61 0.55
N PHE A 37 8.56 28.04 0.39
CA PHE A 37 7.98 27.68 -0.90
C PHE A 37 6.61 28.32 -1.09
N THR A 38 6.34 28.82 -2.30
CA THR A 38 5.00 29.28 -2.69
C THR A 38 4.29 28.17 -3.47
N MET A 39 3.16 27.70 -2.93
CA MET A 39 2.37 26.66 -3.56
C MET A 39 1.48 27.23 -4.68
N ASN A 40 1.92 27.09 -5.92
CA ASN A 40 1.23 27.66 -7.08
C ASN A 40 0.02 26.84 -7.55
N LYS A 41 0.08 25.51 -7.42
CA LYS A 41 -0.99 24.59 -7.82
C LYS A 41 -0.86 23.29 -7.04
N LEU A 42 -1.97 22.83 -6.45
CA LEU A 42 -2.06 21.57 -5.74
C LEU A 42 -3.32 20.85 -6.22
N GLU A 43 -3.17 19.64 -6.75
CA GLU A 43 -4.26 18.88 -7.34
C GLU A 43 -4.20 17.41 -6.95
N ILE A 44 -5.40 16.85 -6.76
CA ILE A 44 -5.65 15.43 -6.53
C ILE A 44 -6.06 14.83 -7.87
N PHE A 45 -5.30 13.84 -8.33
CA PHE A 45 -5.64 13.06 -9.52
C PHE A 45 -6.03 11.66 -9.13
N ASN A 46 -7.09 11.14 -9.78
CA ASN A 46 -7.38 9.73 -9.71
C ASN A 46 -6.53 9.02 -10.78
N GLY A 47 -5.49 8.31 -10.33
CA GLY A 47 -4.54 7.58 -11.17
C GLY A 47 -5.06 6.25 -11.69
N GLY A 48 -6.29 5.84 -11.33
CA GLY A 48 -6.84 4.54 -11.66
C GLY A 48 -6.23 3.42 -10.81
N SER A 49 -6.38 2.18 -11.26
CA SER A 49 -5.81 1.03 -10.55
C SER A 49 -4.28 1.04 -10.68
N PRO A 50 -3.56 0.97 -9.57
CA PRO A 50 -2.09 0.98 -9.56
C PRO A 50 -1.48 -0.39 -9.92
N LEU A 51 -2.32 -1.40 -10.15
CA LEU A 51 -1.89 -2.73 -10.55
C LEU A 51 -1.83 -2.85 -12.06
N VAL A 52 -0.63 -3.13 -12.56
CA VAL A 52 -0.43 -3.46 -13.97
C VAL A 52 -0.65 -4.95 -14.16
N VAL A 53 -1.76 -5.30 -14.82
CA VAL A 53 -2.14 -6.68 -15.16
C VAL A 53 -2.48 -6.75 -16.65
N ASN A 54 -2.10 -7.84 -17.31
CA ASN A 54 -2.41 -8.05 -18.72
C ASN A 54 -3.87 -8.51 -18.90
N GLN A 55 -4.37 -9.32 -17.97
CA GLN A 55 -5.74 -9.80 -17.93
C GLN A 55 -6.40 -9.41 -16.60
N PRO A 56 -7.08 -8.26 -16.54
CA PRO A 56 -7.77 -7.79 -15.32
C PRO A 56 -8.83 -8.76 -14.79
N ASP A 57 -9.38 -9.62 -15.65
CA ASP A 57 -10.36 -10.66 -15.28
C ASP A 57 -9.70 -11.95 -14.77
N ASP A 58 -8.38 -12.13 -14.94
CA ASP A 58 -7.65 -13.23 -14.33
C ASP A 58 -7.37 -12.89 -12.86
N ALA A 59 -8.24 -13.42 -11.99
CA ALA A 59 -8.13 -13.29 -10.56
C ALA A 59 -6.75 -13.71 -10.00
N ALA A 60 -6.12 -14.74 -10.59
CA ALA A 60 -4.83 -15.21 -10.14
C ALA A 60 -3.70 -14.25 -10.56
N GLU A 61 -3.80 -13.63 -11.74
CA GLU A 61 -2.86 -12.57 -12.16
C GLU A 61 -2.98 -11.35 -11.25
N VAL A 62 -4.20 -10.92 -10.92
CA VAL A 62 -4.44 -9.81 -9.98
C VAL A 62 -3.85 -10.12 -8.60
N GLY A 63 -4.06 -11.33 -8.09
CA GLY A 63 -3.52 -11.76 -6.81
C GLY A 63 -1.99 -11.71 -6.75
N ARG A 64 -1.33 -12.26 -7.78
CA ARG A 64 0.14 -12.24 -7.90
C ARG A 64 0.68 -10.83 -8.05
N ALA A 65 0.07 -10.01 -8.91
CA ALA A 65 0.49 -8.64 -9.15
C ALA A 65 0.43 -7.81 -7.87
N LEU A 66 -0.63 -7.96 -7.07
CA LEU A 66 -0.77 -7.26 -5.80
C LEU A 66 0.23 -7.75 -4.76
N ALA A 67 0.37 -9.07 -4.58
CA ALA A 67 1.35 -9.63 -3.63
C ALA A 67 2.78 -9.20 -3.96
N ASN A 68 3.16 -9.23 -5.24
CA ASN A 68 4.47 -8.76 -5.70
C ASN A 68 4.66 -7.25 -5.48
N SER A 69 3.63 -6.45 -5.71
CA SER A 69 3.69 -5.00 -5.46
C SER A 69 3.94 -4.70 -3.98
N CYS A 70 3.20 -5.36 -3.08
CA CYS A 70 3.42 -5.25 -1.64
C CYS A 70 4.82 -5.74 -1.22
N ARG A 71 5.29 -6.86 -1.81
CA ARG A 71 6.62 -7.41 -1.52
C ARG A 71 7.74 -6.49 -1.99
N ASN A 72 7.58 -5.85 -3.14
CA ASN A 72 8.56 -4.88 -3.64
C ASN A 72 8.61 -3.62 -2.76
N ALA A 73 7.45 -3.14 -2.28
CA ALA A 73 7.38 -1.93 -1.46
C ALA A 73 7.90 -2.14 -0.03
N GLY A 74 7.61 -3.30 0.57
CA GLY A 74 7.78 -3.53 2.01
C GLY A 74 8.48 -4.83 2.41
N GLY A 75 8.81 -5.69 1.44
CA GLY A 75 9.30 -7.05 1.70
C GLY A 75 10.56 -7.07 2.57
N VAL A 76 11.53 -6.20 2.30
CA VAL A 76 12.78 -6.14 3.09
C VAL A 76 12.52 -5.81 4.56
N LEU A 77 11.58 -4.90 4.84
CA LEU A 77 11.23 -4.52 6.22
C LEU A 77 10.49 -5.66 6.92
N ILE A 78 9.60 -6.34 6.22
CA ILE A 78 8.88 -7.51 6.73
C ILE A 78 9.87 -8.66 7.00
N ASP A 79 10.76 -8.96 6.05
CA ASP A 79 11.81 -9.99 6.19
C ASP A 79 12.68 -9.70 7.42
N ALA A 80 13.09 -8.44 7.62
CA ALA A 80 13.87 -8.03 8.77
C ALA A 80 13.09 -8.16 10.10
N HIS A 81 11.77 -7.95 10.08
CA HIS A 81 10.97 -7.98 11.31
C HIS A 81 10.53 -9.38 11.74
N ILE A 82 10.06 -10.21 10.79
CA ILE A 82 9.49 -11.54 11.07
C ILE A 82 10.27 -12.71 10.47
N GLY A 83 11.31 -12.44 9.68
CA GLY A 83 12.10 -13.48 9.00
C GLY A 83 11.50 -13.92 7.67
N GLU A 84 12.39 -14.36 6.77
CA GLU A 84 12.07 -14.69 5.38
C GLU A 84 11.01 -15.79 5.23
N HIS A 85 11.05 -16.83 6.09
CA HIS A 85 10.07 -17.92 6.02
C HIS A 85 8.64 -17.45 6.30
N LEU A 86 8.44 -16.68 7.36
CA LEU A 86 7.13 -16.15 7.74
C LEU A 86 6.67 -15.04 6.78
N SER A 87 7.62 -14.27 6.24
CA SER A 87 7.35 -13.28 5.18
C SER A 87 6.85 -13.94 3.89
N ASN A 88 7.47 -15.04 3.45
CA ASN A 88 6.99 -15.80 2.29
C ASN A 88 5.56 -16.32 2.50
N GLU A 89 5.26 -16.85 3.69
CA GLU A 89 3.90 -17.27 4.05
C GLU A 89 2.92 -16.08 4.09
N LEU A 90 3.37 -14.89 4.50
CA LEU A 90 2.56 -13.66 4.48
C LEU A 90 2.17 -13.30 3.06
N PHE A 91 3.15 -13.20 2.16
CA PHE A 91 2.90 -12.80 0.77
C PHE A 91 2.09 -13.84 -0.01
N SER A 92 2.26 -15.13 0.29
CA SER A 92 1.39 -16.21 -0.24
C SER A 92 -0.08 -16.00 0.14
N ARG A 93 -0.33 -15.59 1.40
CA ARG A 93 -1.71 -15.30 1.86
C ARG A 93 -2.28 -14.03 1.27
N VAL A 94 -1.44 -13.00 1.08
CA VAL A 94 -1.83 -11.79 0.35
C VAL A 94 -2.27 -12.19 -1.06
N GLU A 95 -1.48 -12.99 -1.79
CA GLU A 95 -1.83 -13.47 -3.13
C GLU A 95 -3.19 -14.19 -3.15
N GLN A 96 -3.40 -15.15 -2.24
CA GLN A 96 -4.65 -15.91 -2.16
C GLN A 96 -5.87 -15.06 -1.78
N ARG A 97 -5.68 -14.09 -0.88
CA ARG A 97 -6.77 -13.19 -0.46
C ARG A 97 -7.13 -12.24 -1.59
N SER A 98 -6.12 -11.67 -2.24
CA SER A 98 -6.26 -10.78 -3.38
C SER A 98 -6.90 -11.46 -4.58
N SER A 99 -6.54 -12.71 -4.86
CA SER A 99 -7.19 -13.49 -5.92
C SER A 99 -8.69 -13.66 -5.67
N ARG A 100 -9.09 -13.95 -4.42
CA ARG A 100 -10.51 -14.10 -4.06
C ARG A 100 -11.32 -12.81 -4.23
N HIS A 101 -10.67 -11.65 -4.18
CA HIS A 101 -11.31 -10.33 -4.19
C HIS A 101 -10.84 -9.48 -5.37
N ALA A 102 -10.38 -10.12 -6.44
CA ALA A 102 -9.78 -9.47 -7.59
C ALA A 102 -10.68 -8.39 -8.19
N LYS A 103 -12.00 -8.62 -8.24
CA LYS A 103 -12.98 -7.65 -8.76
C LYS A 103 -13.06 -6.34 -7.96
N GLU A 104 -12.85 -6.40 -6.66
CA GLU A 104 -12.85 -5.21 -5.78
C GLU A 104 -11.53 -4.44 -5.94
N ILE A 105 -10.44 -5.18 -6.07
CA ILE A 105 -9.07 -4.64 -6.24
C ILE A 105 -8.90 -3.93 -7.59
N THR A 106 -9.42 -4.51 -8.68
CA THR A 106 -9.37 -3.88 -10.01
C THR A 106 -10.30 -2.68 -10.13
N GLY A 107 -11.31 -2.57 -9.26
CA GLY A 107 -12.17 -1.39 -9.12
C GLY A 107 -11.63 -0.31 -8.17
N ALA A 108 -10.53 -0.58 -7.45
CA ALA A 108 -9.96 0.37 -6.51
C ALA A 108 -9.13 1.44 -7.23
N ASN A 109 -9.40 2.70 -6.90
CA ASN A 109 -8.70 3.88 -7.42
C ASN A 109 -7.57 4.31 -6.50
N THR A 110 -6.46 4.74 -7.10
CA THR A 110 -5.37 5.46 -6.43
C THR A 110 -5.48 6.95 -6.63
N VAL A 111 -5.23 7.70 -5.57
CA VAL A 111 -5.17 9.14 -5.47
C VAL A 111 -3.69 9.57 -5.51
N LEU A 112 -3.36 10.39 -6.50
CA LEU A 112 -2.05 11.00 -6.67
C LEU A 112 -2.13 12.48 -6.32
N LEU A 113 -1.27 12.91 -5.40
CA LEU A 113 -1.02 14.33 -5.14
C LEU A 113 0.09 14.80 -6.06
N ARG A 114 -0.20 15.77 -6.93
CA ARG A 114 0.79 16.35 -7.84
C ARG A 114 1.02 17.82 -7.48
N SER A 115 2.28 18.14 -7.16
CA SER A 115 2.77 19.52 -7.13
C SER A 115 3.94 19.65 -8.11
N ARG A 116 4.16 20.84 -8.68
CA ARG A 116 5.19 21.09 -9.73
C ARG A 116 6.65 20.83 -9.30
N LEU A 117 6.88 20.30 -8.09
CA LEU A 117 8.20 20.07 -7.51
C LEU A 117 8.52 18.59 -7.22
N MET A 118 7.55 17.65 -7.23
CA MET A 118 7.81 16.25 -6.85
C MET A 118 6.85 15.29 -7.58
N ASP A 119 7.36 14.53 -8.56
CA ASP A 119 6.63 13.47 -9.29
C ASP A 119 7.05 12.07 -8.78
N TRP A 120 6.89 11.72 -7.49
CA TRP A 120 7.13 10.34 -7.00
C TRP A 120 6.30 10.00 -5.75
N ILE A 121 4.96 9.93 -5.84
CA ILE A 121 4.10 9.36 -4.77
C ILE A 121 2.99 8.52 -5.41
N GLY A 122 3.37 7.39 -6.04
CA GLY A 122 2.45 6.49 -6.74
C GLY A 122 2.21 5.13 -6.08
N LEU A 123 2.94 4.79 -5.02
CA LEU A 123 2.96 3.42 -4.45
C LEU A 123 2.28 3.29 -3.07
N ILE A 124 1.83 4.40 -2.47
CA ILE A 124 1.48 4.46 -1.04
C ILE A 124 0.08 3.89 -0.75
N GLU A 125 -0.90 4.09 -1.63
CA GLU A 125 -2.31 3.83 -1.29
C GLU A 125 -2.75 2.37 -1.44
N ILE A 126 -2.02 1.56 -2.22
CA ILE A 126 -2.25 0.10 -2.31
C ILE A 126 -2.05 -0.56 -0.96
N GLY A 127 -1.02 -0.14 -0.22
CA GLY A 127 -0.69 -0.69 1.09
C GLY A 127 -1.82 -0.47 2.10
N PHE A 128 -2.43 0.73 2.09
CA PHE A 128 -3.45 1.13 3.06
C PHE A 128 -4.76 0.33 2.90
N LYS A 129 -5.30 0.18 1.68
CA LYS A 129 -6.55 -0.59 1.49
C LYS A 129 -6.38 -2.08 1.73
N VAL A 130 -5.20 -2.65 1.47
CA VAL A 130 -4.94 -4.08 1.72
C VAL A 130 -4.79 -4.37 3.22
N LEU A 131 -4.18 -3.47 4.00
CA LEU A 131 -4.00 -3.62 5.44
C LEU A 131 -5.32 -3.45 6.21
N ASP A 132 -6.08 -2.41 5.90
CA ASP A 132 -7.41 -2.13 6.49
C ASP A 132 -8.38 -3.29 6.19
N TRP A 133 -8.35 -3.81 4.96
CA TRP A 133 -9.20 -4.92 4.54
C TRP A 133 -8.69 -6.31 4.98
N ALA A 134 -7.47 -6.44 5.51
CA ALA A 134 -6.95 -7.70 6.07
C ALA A 134 -7.38 -7.95 7.53
N GLY A 135 -8.15 -7.03 8.15
CA GLY A 135 -8.56 -7.14 9.55
C GLY A 135 -7.35 -7.03 10.48
N LEU A 136 -6.50 -6.03 10.22
CA LEU A 136 -5.36 -5.67 11.06
C LEU A 136 -5.61 -4.42 11.91
N ASP A 137 -6.87 -4.01 12.01
CA ASP A 137 -7.39 -3.19 13.10
C ASP A 137 -7.82 -4.08 14.28
#